data_AF-A0AAN8IWZ4-F1
#
_entry.id   AF-A0AAN8IWZ4-F1
#
_cell.length_a   1.000
_cell.length_b   1.000
_cell.length_c   1.000
_cell.angle_alpha   90.00
_cell.angle_beta   90.00
_cell.angle_gamma   90.00
#
_symmetry.space_group_name_H-M   'P 1'
#
loop_
_entity.id
_entity.type
_entity.pdbx_description
1 polymer ?
#
loop_
_entity_poly.entity_id
_entity_poly.type
_entity_poly.pdbx_seq_one_letter_code
_entity_poly.pdbx_strand_id
1 'polypeptide(L)'
;MVGRKRKPKETAENKRERKAWRTLAIITGTFVACWTPFFLVSLYRPICRCTIPRAVETVTAWLGYLNSALNPIIYTVFSQDFRAAFKKIVRRLCLLKEY
;
A
#
# COMPACT_ATOMS: atom_id res chain seq x y z
N MET A 1 40.00 -25.55 5.58
CA MET A 1 39.23 -24.92 6.68
C MET A 1 38.21 -23.96 6.07
N VAL A 2 36.93 -24.30 6.07
CA VAL A 2 35.87 -23.42 5.54
C VAL A 2 35.55 -22.37 6.60
N GLY A 3 35.97 -21.13 6.38
CA GLY A 3 35.67 -20.00 7.25
C GLY A 3 34.16 -19.74 7.27
N ARG A 4 33.51 -20.00 8.40
CA ARG A 4 32.09 -19.70 8.64
C ARG A 4 31.90 -18.17 8.55
N LYS A 5 31.39 -17.67 7.43
CA LYS A 5 31.03 -16.24 7.28
C LYS A 5 30.11 -15.83 8.44
N ARG A 6 30.60 -14.98 9.35
CA ARG A 6 29.77 -14.38 10.40
C ARG A 6 28.71 -13.52 9.71
N LYS A 7 27.43 -13.87 9.86
CA LYS A 7 26.32 -13.00 9.41
C LYS A 7 26.47 -11.66 10.14
N PRO A 8 26.43 -10.51 9.43
CA PRO A 8 26.46 -9.19 10.07
C PRO A 8 25.38 -9.11 11.15
N LYS A 9 25.74 -8.68 12.36
CA LYS A 9 24.76 -8.40 13.42
C LYS A 9 24.01 -7.13 13.01
N GLU A 10 22.80 -7.30 12.48
CA GLU A 10 21.90 -6.21 12.11
C GLU A 10 21.49 -5.45 13.38
N THR A 11 21.84 -4.15 13.44
CA THR A 11 21.47 -3.26 14.55
C THR A 11 19.94 -3.08 14.62
N ALA A 12 19.41 -2.77 15.81
CA ALA A 12 17.97 -2.54 15.98
C ALA A 12 17.45 -1.38 15.10
N GLU A 13 18.32 -0.41 14.82
CA GLU A 13 18.08 0.71 13.92
C GLU A 13 17.90 0.25 12.47
N ASN A 14 18.85 -0.55 11.94
CA ASN A 14 18.75 -1.12 10.59
C ASN A 14 17.46 -1.94 10.40
N LYS A 15 17.02 -2.67 11.44
CA LYS A 15 15.75 -3.41 11.41
C LYS A 15 14.54 -2.49 11.33
N ARG A 16 14.57 -1.33 11.99
CA ARG A 16 13.49 -0.33 11.96
C ARG A 16 13.44 0.37 10.61
N GLU A 17 14.60 0.76 10.08
CA GLU A 17 14.71 1.36 8.74
C GLU A 17 14.19 0.41 7.65
N ARG A 18 14.55 -0.87 7.70
CA ARG A 18 14.08 -1.86 6.73
C ARG A 18 12.56 -2.06 6.79
N LYS A 19 11.95 -1.96 7.97
CA LYS A 19 10.48 -1.99 8.11
C LYS A 19 9.83 -0.75 7.51
N ALA A 20 10.40 0.43 7.74
CA ALA A 20 9.90 1.68 7.16
C ALA A 20 9.97 1.64 5.62
N TRP A 21 11.11 1.23 5.07
CA TRP A 21 11.28 1.03 3.63
C TRP A 21 10.32 -0.01 3.05
N ARG A 22 10.04 -1.09 3.77
CA ARG A 22 9.04 -2.07 3.33
C ARG A 22 7.65 -1.45 3.21
N THR A 23 7.24 -0.64 4.18
CA THR A 23 5.96 0.06 4.12
C THR A 23 5.92 1.05 2.96
N LEU A 24 6.98 1.84 2.77
CA LEU A 24 7.10 2.75 1.63
C LEU A 24 7.01 2.00 0.30
N ALA A 25 7.72 0.90 0.14
CA ALA A 25 7.67 0.08 -1.06
C ALA A 25 6.27 -0.48 -1.35
N ILE A 26 5.52 -0.88 -0.31
CA ILE A 26 4.13 -1.37 -0.47
C ILE A 26 3.20 -0.24 -0.88
N ILE A 27 3.31 0.93 -0.26
CA ILE A 27 2.49 2.11 -0.61
C ILE A 27 2.73 2.49 -2.07
N THR A 28 4.00 2.65 -2.45
CA THR A 28 4.38 2.98 -3.83
C THR A 28 3.96 1.90 -4.81
N GLY A 29 4.16 0.63 -4.46
CA GLY A 29 3.75 -0.49 -5.31
C GLY A 29 2.24 -0.57 -5.52
N THR A 30 1.46 -0.29 -4.48
CA THR A 30 -0.01 -0.25 -4.57
C THR A 30 -0.49 0.92 -5.41
N PHE A 31 0.10 2.11 -5.20
CA PHE A 31 -0.18 3.29 -6.01
C PHE A 31 0.05 3.00 -7.50
N VAL A 32 1.21 2.45 -7.84
CA VAL A 32 1.54 2.07 -9.22
C VAL A 32 0.53 1.04 -9.73
N ALA A 33 0.30 -0.06 -9.01
CA ALA A 33 -0.61 -1.11 -9.46
C ALA A 33 -2.06 -0.64 -9.69
N CYS A 34 -2.57 0.26 -8.85
CA CYS A 34 -3.92 0.81 -9.01
C CYS A 34 -4.01 1.82 -10.17
N TRP A 35 -2.94 2.55 -10.45
CA TRP A 35 -2.91 3.57 -11.51
C TRP A 35 -2.45 3.06 -12.87
N THR A 36 -1.63 2.01 -12.92
CA THR A 36 -1.11 1.43 -14.18
C THR A 36 -2.23 1.13 -15.19
N PRO A 37 -3.36 0.50 -14.82
CA PRO A 37 -4.45 0.22 -15.76
C PRO A 37 -5.03 1.50 -16.40
N PHE A 38 -5.19 2.57 -15.60
CA PHE A 38 -5.67 3.86 -16.10
C PHE A 38 -4.68 4.52 -17.06
N PHE A 39 -3.39 4.52 -16.72
CA PHE A 39 -2.34 5.04 -17.60
C PHE A 39 -2.26 4.26 -18.91
N LEU A 40 -2.35 2.93 -18.87
CA LEU A 40 -2.34 2.08 -20.07
C LEU A 40 -3.52 2.40 -20.99
N VAL A 41 -4.74 2.50 -20.45
CA VAL A 41 -5.93 2.87 -21.24
C VAL A 41 -5.79 4.26 -21.84
N SER A 42 -5.25 5.22 -21.07
CA SER A 42 -5.05 6.60 -21.51
C SER A 42 -4.02 6.71 -22.63
N LEU A 43 -2.93 5.96 -22.56
CA LEU A 43 -1.89 5.90 -23.60
C LEU A 43 -2.35 5.12 -24.83
N TYR A 44 -3.15 4.07 -24.64
CA TYR A 44 -3.64 3.22 -25.74
C TYR A 44 -4.74 3.89 -26.57
N ARG A 45 -5.60 4.70 -25.94
CA ARG A 45 -6.70 5.42 -26.61
C ARG A 45 -6.28 6.18 -27.88
N PRO A 46 -5.24 7.04 -27.87
CA PRO A 46 -4.81 7.76 -29.08
C PRO A 46 -4.15 6.85 -30.12
N ILE A 47 -3.53 5.73 -29.72
CA ILE A 47 -2.84 4.79 -30.61
C ILE A 47 -3.86 4.00 -31.44
N CYS A 48 -4.86 3.43 -30.75
CA CYS A 48 -5.87 2.59 -31.40
C CYS A 48 -6.87 3.43 -32.19
N ARG A 49 -7.17 4.67 -31.73
CA ARG A 49 -8.32 5.48 -32.19
C ARG A 49 -9.66 4.72 -32.06
N CYS A 50 -9.70 3.77 -31.13
CA CYS A 50 -10.82 2.89 -30.90
C CYS A 50 -11.69 3.38 -29.75
N THR A 51 -12.96 3.01 -29.77
CA THR A 51 -13.85 3.19 -28.64
C THR A 51 -13.49 2.18 -27.55
N ILE A 52 -12.96 2.65 -26.42
CA ILE A 52 -12.71 1.81 -25.24
C ILE A 52 -14.08 1.32 -24.71
N PRO A 53 -14.24 0.01 -24.42
CA PRO A 53 -15.47 -0.50 -23.82
C PRO A 53 -15.76 0.18 -22.48
N ARG A 54 -17.04 0.51 -22.23
CA ARG A 54 -17.46 1.16 -20.98
C ARG A 54 -17.01 0.40 -19.73
N ALA A 55 -17.05 -0.94 -19.77
CA ALA A 55 -16.59 -1.78 -18.67
C ALA A 55 -15.13 -1.51 -18.29
N VAL A 56 -14.26 -1.27 -19.27
CA VAL A 56 -12.84 -1.00 -19.04
C VAL A 56 -12.65 0.37 -18.40
N GLU A 57 -13.36 1.40 -18.87
CA GLU A 57 -13.38 2.73 -18.24
C GLU A 57 -13.89 2.67 -16.80
N THR A 58 -14.98 1.93 -16.56
CA THR A 58 -15.55 1.74 -15.23
C THR A 58 -14.57 1.04 -14.30
N VAL A 59 -13.99 -0.09 -14.71
CA VAL A 59 -13.02 -0.85 -13.89
C VAL A 59 -11.79 -0.01 -13.56
N THR A 60 -11.24 0.72 -14.54
CA THR A 60 -10.09 1.61 -14.31
C THR A 60 -10.41 2.76 -13.35
N ALA A 61 -11.61 3.34 -13.44
CA ALA A 61 -12.06 4.35 -12.47
C ALA A 61 -12.21 3.78 -11.05
N TRP A 62 -12.82 2.59 -10.90
CA TRP A 62 -12.95 1.91 -9.62
C TRP A 62 -11.60 1.56 -9.01
N LEU A 63 -10.62 1.14 -9.81
CA LEU A 63 -9.24 0.91 -9.36
C LEU A 63 -8.59 2.19 -8.79
N GLY A 64 -8.85 3.34 -9.41
CA GLY A 64 -8.45 4.65 -8.89
C GLY A 64 -9.07 4.96 -7.53
N TYR A 65 -10.36 4.66 -7.34
CA TYR A 65 -11.02 4.83 -6.03
C TYR A 65 -10.50 3.85 -4.97
N LEU A 66 -10.20 2.61 -5.36
CA LEU A 66 -9.63 1.61 -4.46
C LEU A 66 -8.26 2.04 -3.92
N ASN A 67 -7.44 2.78 -4.68
CA ASN A 67 -6.17 3.33 -4.20
C ASN A 67 -6.34 4.15 -2.90
N SER A 68 -7.38 5.00 -2.84
CA SER A 68 -7.68 5.81 -1.65
C SER A 68 -8.17 4.95 -0.47
N ALA A 69 -8.99 3.93 -0.74
CA ALA A 69 -9.49 3.01 0.29
C ALA A 69 -8.41 2.07 0.84
N LEU A 70 -7.41 1.73 0.01
CA LEU A 70 -6.29 0.88 0.40
C LEU A 70 -5.32 1.58 1.34
N ASN A 71 -5.23 2.91 1.33
CA ASN A 71 -4.31 3.66 2.20
C ASN A 71 -4.50 3.31 3.69
N PRO A 72 -5.69 3.45 4.33
CA PRO A 72 -5.92 3.01 5.71
C PRO A 72 -5.58 1.54 5.96
N ILE A 73 -5.87 0.65 4.99
CA ILE A 73 -5.62 -0.79 5.11
C ILE A 73 -4.11 -1.06 5.11
N ILE A 74 -3.37 -0.44 4.20
CA ILE A 74 -1.92 -0.57 4.09
C ILE A 74 -1.25 -0.07 5.37
N TYR A 75 -1.64 1.11 5.87
CA TYR A 75 -1.08 1.64 7.11
C TYR A 75 -1.43 0.76 8.33
N THR A 76 -2.65 0.26 8.44
CA THR A 76 -3.05 -0.58 9.59
C THR A 76 -2.46 -2.00 9.57
N VAL A 77 -2.23 -2.58 8.40
CA VAL A 77 -1.67 -3.94 8.28
C VAL A 77 -0.14 -3.92 8.35
N PHE A 78 0.51 -2.98 7.67
CA PHE A 78 1.96 -3.00 7.47
C PHE A 78 2.73 -2.02 8.36
N SER A 79 2.09 -0.99 8.93
CA SER A 79 2.73 -0.13 9.94
C SER A 79 2.33 -0.55 11.35
N GLN A 80 3.29 -1.12 12.09
CA GLN A 80 3.07 -1.59 13.47
C GLN A 80 2.70 -0.44 14.41
N ASP A 81 3.30 0.73 14.22
CA ASP A 81 3.04 1.93 15.02
C ASP A 81 1.64 2.48 14.74
N PHE A 82 1.25 2.53 13.46
CA PHE A 82 -0.08 2.98 13.05
C PHE A 82 -1.17 2.04 13.53
N ARG A 83 -0.94 0.72 13.45
CA ARG A 83 -1.84 -0.31 13.99
C ARG A 83 -2.03 -0.17 15.50
N ALA A 84 -0.96 0.13 16.24
CA ALA A 84 -1.03 0.33 17.68
C ALA A 84 -1.84 1.59 18.04
N ALA A 85 -1.64 2.69 17.33
CA ALA A 85 -2.42 3.91 17.48
C ALA A 85 -3.90 3.71 17.11
N PHE A 86 -4.18 3.07 15.97
CA PHE A 86 -5.53 2.75 15.52
C PHE A 86 -6.28 1.87 16.53
N LYS A 87 -5.63 0.84 17.07
CA LYS A 87 -6.21 0.00 18.15
C LYS A 87 -6.50 0.78 19.44
N LYS A 88 -5.71 1.82 19.76
CA LYS A 88 -6.00 2.71 20.90
C LYS A 88 -7.23 3.59 20.61
N ILE A 89 -7.32 4.15 19.41
CA ILE A 89 -8.46 4.98 18.98
C ILE A 89 -9.76 4.17 18.97
N VAL A 90 -9.77 2.99 18.34
CA VAL A 90 -10.95 2.10 18.32
C VAL A 90 -11.38 1.68 19.72
N ARG A 91 -10.43 1.31 20.60
CA ARG A 91 -10.76 1.00 21.99
C ARG A 91 -11.38 2.18 22.72
N ARG A 92 -10.83 3.39 22.55
CA ARG A 92 -11.42 4.60 23.17
C ARG A 92 -12.79 4.93 22.60
N LEU A 93 -13.01 4.83 21.29
CA LEU A 93 -14.33 5.06 20.67
C LEU A 93 -15.38 4.04 21.10
N CYS A 94 -15.01 2.76 21.23
CA CYS A 94 -15.93 1.73 21.75
C CYS A 94 -16.22 1.92 23.24
N LEU A 95 -15.21 2.28 24.05
CA LEU A 95 -15.38 2.54 25.49
C LEU A 95 -16.17 3.84 25.76
N LEU A 96 -16.06 4.84 24.90
CA LEU A 96 -16.88 6.06 24.97
C LEU A 96 -18.32 5.83 24.47
N LYS A 97 -18.61 4.70 23.82
CA LYS A 97 -19.96 4.34 23.40
C LYS A 97 -20.77 3.65 24.52
N GLU A 98 -20.12 3.31 25.63
CA GLU A 98 -20.76 2.70 26.82
C GLU A 98 -20.93 3.68 28.00
N TYR A 99 -20.78 4.99 27.77
CA TYR A 99 -21.07 6.06 28.74
C TYR A 99 -22.04 7.06 28.12
#